data_AF-A0A3N0YWJ5-F1
#
_entry.id   AF-A0A3N0YWJ5-F1
#
_cell.length_a   1.000
_cell.length_b   1.000
_cell.length_c   1.000
_cell.angle_alpha   90.00
_cell.angle_beta   90.00
_cell.angle_gamma   90.00
#
_symmetry.space_group_name_H-M   'P 1'
#
loop_
_entity.id
_entity.type
_entity.pdbx_description
1 polymer ?
#
loop_
_entity_poly.entity_id
_entity_poly.type
_entity_poly.pdbx_seq_one_letter_code
_entity_poly.pdbx_strand_id
1 'polypeptide(L)'
;MASDTNTSSWKTTVIISTSPQCDEPSQILLAQQHRIRRSDSILSSSFVFPLSGTAFLLVTLEEFSSELENTELFERIEKFVHVHRNSFLLLQAPVYGKREWDIFSSVQNRFLDCNLRVIPVHSTADVVKGMLIIAKATSKPNVENLRDQMSLACAQIIDHSPVWGMLQEREF
;
A
#
# COMPACT_ATOMS: atom_id res chain seq x y z
N MET A 1 1.43 -17.25 -36.01
CA MET A 1 1.70 -17.93 -34.72
C MET A 1 1.09 -17.05 -33.64
N ALA A 2 0.07 -17.53 -32.96
CA ALA A 2 -0.62 -16.81 -31.91
C ALA A 2 0.31 -16.67 -30.70
N SER A 3 0.55 -15.43 -30.25
CA SER A 3 1.17 -15.18 -28.95
C SER A 3 0.07 -15.24 -27.89
N ASP A 4 0.07 -16.34 -27.14
CA ASP A 4 -0.73 -16.51 -25.94
C ASP A 4 -0.34 -15.45 -24.89
N THR A 5 -1.02 -14.31 -24.89
CA THR A 5 -1.04 -13.38 -23.76
C THR A 5 -2.03 -13.89 -22.71
N ASN A 6 -1.75 -15.07 -22.17
CA ASN A 6 -2.40 -15.52 -20.95
C ASN A 6 -1.80 -14.73 -19.78
N THR A 7 -2.21 -13.46 -19.64
CA THR A 7 -1.93 -12.66 -18.45
C THR A 7 -2.72 -13.28 -17.30
N SER A 8 -2.15 -14.27 -16.63
CA SER A 8 -2.79 -14.87 -15.46
C SER A 8 -3.09 -13.74 -14.48
N SER A 9 -4.37 -13.47 -14.23
CA SER A 9 -4.78 -12.43 -13.29
C SER A 9 -4.10 -12.71 -11.94
N TRP A 10 -3.30 -11.77 -11.45
CA TRP A 10 -2.54 -11.95 -10.22
C TRP A 10 -3.49 -12.24 -9.07
N LYS A 11 -3.33 -13.40 -8.42
CA LYS A 11 -4.13 -13.82 -7.26
C LYS A 11 -3.28 -13.81 -6.00
N THR A 12 -3.91 -13.52 -4.87
CA THR A 12 -3.25 -13.49 -3.57
C THR A 12 -4.23 -13.92 -2.47
N THR A 13 -3.70 -14.18 -1.28
CA THR A 13 -4.49 -14.38 -0.07
C THR A 13 -4.41 -13.13 0.79
N VAL A 14 -5.55 -12.65 1.26
CA VAL A 14 -5.67 -11.51 2.19
C VAL A 14 -6.28 -12.01 3.49
N ILE A 15 -5.64 -11.68 4.60
CA ILE A 15 -6.20 -11.88 5.94
C ILE A 15 -6.87 -10.57 6.32
N ILE A 16 -8.15 -10.60 6.65
CA ILE A 16 -8.94 -9.41 7.00
C ILE A 16 -9.50 -9.53 8.39
N SER A 17 -9.65 -8.39 9.06
CA SER A 17 -10.39 -8.31 10.31
C SER A 17 -11.85 -8.72 10.12
N THR A 18 -12.47 -9.23 11.17
CA THR A 18 -13.92 -9.51 11.24
C THR A 18 -14.77 -8.26 11.44
N SER A 19 -14.13 -7.10 11.58
CA SER A 19 -14.78 -5.79 11.70
C SER A 19 -15.64 -5.45 10.45
N PRO A 20 -16.82 -4.83 10.62
CA PRO A 20 -17.73 -4.49 9.52
C PRO A 20 -17.11 -3.63 8.41
N GLN A 21 -16.12 -2.79 8.75
CA GLN A 21 -15.39 -1.95 7.79
C GLN A 21 -14.68 -2.77 6.69
N CYS A 22 -14.46 -4.07 6.90
CA CYS A 22 -13.83 -4.95 5.93
C CYS A 22 -14.83 -5.63 4.98
N ASP A 23 -16.15 -5.54 5.21
CA ASP A 23 -17.13 -6.33 4.47
C ASP A 23 -17.26 -5.90 3.02
N GLU A 24 -17.42 -4.60 2.74
CA GLU A 24 -17.50 -4.11 1.36
C GLU A 24 -16.19 -4.33 0.58
N PRO A 25 -14.99 -3.98 1.10
CA PRO A 25 -13.72 -4.37 0.46
C PRO A 25 -13.61 -5.87 0.19
N SER A 26 -14.11 -6.71 1.10
CA SER A 26 -14.05 -8.17 0.96
C SER A 26 -14.87 -8.68 -0.23
N GLN A 27 -16.02 -8.07 -0.50
CA GLN A 27 -16.86 -8.45 -1.64
C GLN A 27 -16.16 -8.15 -2.97
N ILE A 28 -15.51 -6.99 -3.08
CA ILE A 28 -14.75 -6.62 -4.28
C ILE A 28 -13.57 -7.57 -4.47
N LEU A 29 -12.83 -7.88 -3.40
CA LEU A 29 -11.70 -8.83 -3.43
C LEU A 29 -12.15 -10.24 -3.86
N LEU A 30 -13.30 -10.71 -3.38
CA LEU A 30 -13.88 -12.00 -3.79
C LEU A 30 -14.34 -11.99 -5.25
N ALA A 31 -14.97 -10.90 -5.71
CA ALA A 31 -15.37 -10.74 -7.11
C ALA A 31 -14.16 -10.78 -8.06
N GLN A 32 -13.01 -10.28 -7.61
CA GLN A 32 -11.72 -10.38 -8.30
C GLN A 32 -11.02 -11.74 -8.11
N GLN A 33 -11.67 -12.69 -7.45
CA GLN A 33 -11.21 -14.06 -7.15
C GLN A 33 -9.92 -14.12 -6.31
N HIS A 34 -9.71 -13.14 -5.42
CA HIS A 34 -8.69 -13.26 -4.37
C HIS A 34 -9.21 -14.15 -3.23
N ARG A 35 -8.29 -14.81 -2.52
CA ARG A 35 -8.65 -15.65 -1.37
C ARG A 35 -8.71 -14.81 -0.11
N ILE A 36 -9.81 -14.89 0.64
CA ILE A 36 -9.99 -14.16 1.90
C ILE A 36 -9.94 -15.13 3.08
N ARG A 37 -9.25 -14.73 4.14
CA ARG A 37 -9.27 -15.36 5.46
C ARG A 37 -9.68 -14.30 6.50
N ARG A 38 -10.79 -14.51 7.21
CA ARG A 38 -11.17 -13.63 8.32
C ARG A 38 -10.44 -14.06 9.60
N SER A 39 -10.03 -13.10 10.42
CA SER A 39 -9.42 -13.36 11.72
C SER A 39 -9.79 -12.28 12.74
N ASP A 40 -10.13 -12.71 13.96
CA ASP A 40 -10.33 -11.83 15.12
C ASP A 40 -9.00 -11.44 15.81
N SER A 41 -7.90 -12.10 15.43
CA SER A 41 -6.58 -11.91 16.05
C SER A 41 -5.81 -10.70 15.51
N ILE A 42 -6.32 -10.04 14.49
CA ILE A 42 -5.71 -8.86 13.87
C ILE A 42 -6.53 -7.61 14.24
N LEU A 43 -5.92 -6.44 14.11
CA LEU A 43 -6.54 -5.20 14.53
C LEU A 43 -7.82 -4.91 13.72
N SER A 44 -8.81 -4.28 14.35
CA SER A 44 -10.02 -3.84 13.66
C SER A 44 -9.69 -2.99 12.43
N SER A 45 -10.47 -3.18 11.35
CA SER A 45 -10.33 -2.59 10.02
C SER A 45 -8.98 -2.81 9.33
N SER A 46 -8.25 -3.88 9.68
CA SER A 46 -6.96 -4.21 9.07
C SER A 46 -7.04 -5.29 7.98
N PHE A 47 -6.09 -5.23 7.05
CA PHE A 47 -5.88 -6.15 5.95
C PHE A 47 -4.40 -6.52 5.87
N VAL A 48 -4.08 -7.81 5.89
CA VAL A 48 -2.71 -8.31 5.84
C VAL A 48 -2.55 -9.16 4.59
N PHE A 49 -1.49 -8.88 3.82
CA PHE A 49 -1.12 -9.63 2.63
C PHE A 49 0.15 -10.44 2.95
N PRO A 50 0.04 -11.72 3.34
CA PRO A 50 1.18 -12.48 3.86
C PRO A 50 2.30 -12.67 2.83
N LEU A 51 1.95 -12.77 1.54
CA LEU A 51 2.92 -13.00 0.46
C LEU A 51 3.76 -11.75 0.13
N SER A 52 3.21 -10.55 0.33
CA SER A 52 3.94 -9.29 0.15
C SER A 52 4.53 -8.75 1.45
N GLY A 53 4.11 -9.29 2.60
CA GLY A 53 4.51 -8.79 3.91
C GLY A 53 4.00 -7.38 4.20
N THR A 54 2.95 -6.93 3.51
CA THR A 54 2.33 -5.61 3.69
C THR A 54 1.05 -5.71 4.49
N ALA A 55 0.80 -4.69 5.32
CA ALA A 55 -0.43 -4.56 6.08
C ALA A 55 -1.06 -3.18 5.85
N PHE A 56 -2.38 -3.14 5.84
CA PHE A 56 -3.17 -1.93 5.67
C PHE A 56 -4.14 -1.77 6.83
N LEU A 57 -4.32 -0.54 7.29
CA LEU A 57 -5.35 -0.15 8.25
C LEU A 57 -6.28 0.84 7.57
N LEU A 58 -7.58 0.54 7.53
CA LEU A 58 -8.60 1.44 6.97
C LEU A 58 -9.17 2.33 8.08
N VAL A 59 -9.14 3.64 7.86
CA VAL A 59 -9.69 4.64 8.78
C VAL A 59 -10.50 5.63 7.97
N THR A 60 -11.73 5.92 8.38
CA THR A 60 -12.52 6.99 7.77
C THR A 60 -12.21 8.31 8.47
N LEU A 61 -12.27 9.42 7.73
CA LEU A 61 -12.04 10.74 8.32
C LEU A 61 -13.11 11.14 9.36
N GLU A 62 -14.25 10.47 9.35
CA GLU A 62 -15.31 10.63 10.33
C GLU A 62 -14.88 10.17 11.74
N GLU A 63 -13.94 9.22 11.83
CA GLU A 63 -13.38 8.75 13.10
C GLU A 63 -12.56 9.82 13.84
N PHE A 64 -12.24 10.95 13.18
CA PHE A 64 -11.48 12.06 13.76
C PHE A 64 -12.37 13.19 14.35
N SER A 65 -13.56 12.86 14.84
CA SER A 65 -14.59 13.85 15.20
C SER A 65 -14.58 14.33 16.66
N SER A 66 -13.78 13.73 17.56
CA SER A 66 -13.55 14.23 18.92
C SER A 66 -12.12 13.98 19.44
N GLU A 67 -11.66 14.75 20.44
CA GLU A 67 -10.31 14.60 21.02
C GLU A 67 -10.09 13.24 21.72
N LEU A 68 -11.13 12.68 22.35
CA LEU A 68 -11.07 11.38 23.01
C LEU A 68 -10.96 10.24 21.98
N GLU A 69 -11.82 10.25 20.95
CA GLU A 69 -11.79 9.28 19.85
C GLU A 69 -10.48 9.38 19.06
N ASN A 70 -9.95 10.60 18.90
CA ASN A 70 -8.63 10.80 18.31
C ASN A 70 -7.55 10.06 19.11
N THR A 71 -7.59 10.11 20.44
CA THR A 71 -6.60 9.43 21.30
C THR A 71 -6.66 7.92 21.10
N GLU A 72 -7.84 7.32 21.18
CA GLU A 72 -8.04 5.88 20.95
C GLU A 72 -7.64 5.45 19.54
N LEU A 73 -7.95 6.29 18.53
CA LEU A 73 -7.57 6.07 17.15
C LEU A 73 -6.05 6.10 16.97
N PHE A 74 -5.37 7.06 17.59
CA PHE A 74 -3.92 7.15 17.53
C PHE A 74 -3.24 5.98 18.23
N GLU A 75 -3.74 5.52 19.38
CA GLU A 75 -3.26 4.30 20.04
C GLU A 75 -3.47 3.06 19.16
N ARG A 76 -4.60 2.99 18.44
CA ARG A 76 -4.89 1.93 17.48
C ARG A 76 -3.88 1.93 16.34
N ILE A 77 -3.59 3.10 15.76
CA ILE A 77 -2.58 3.24 14.70
C ILE A 77 -1.18 2.89 15.23
N GLU A 78 -0.83 3.29 16.45
CA GLU A 78 0.46 2.95 17.05
C GLU A 78 0.64 1.43 17.26
N LYS A 79 -0.38 0.76 17.80
CA LYS A 79 -0.41 -0.72 17.90
C LYS A 79 -0.23 -1.37 16.54
N PHE A 80 -0.88 -0.85 15.50
CA PHE A 80 -0.75 -1.35 14.14
C PHE A 80 0.69 -1.23 13.61
N VAL A 81 1.30 -0.06 13.78
CA VAL A 81 2.68 0.22 13.36
C VAL A 81 3.69 -0.66 14.10
N HIS A 82 3.45 -0.95 15.37
CA HIS A 82 4.35 -1.79 16.16
C HIS A 82 4.37 -3.25 15.68
N VAL A 83 3.23 -3.78 15.23
CA VAL A 83 3.09 -5.17 14.78
C VAL A 83 3.63 -5.37 13.35
N HIS A 84 3.50 -4.36 12.49
CA HIS A 84 3.77 -4.51 11.05
C HIS A 84 4.96 -3.66 10.59
N ARG A 85 5.88 -4.28 9.83
CA ARG A 85 7.07 -3.59 9.29
C ARG A 85 6.80 -2.77 8.03
N ASN A 86 5.82 -3.16 7.23
CA ASN A 86 5.40 -2.45 6.02
C ASN A 86 3.94 -2.06 6.15
N SER A 87 3.72 -0.95 6.84
CA SER A 87 2.40 -0.51 7.29
C SER A 87 1.89 0.63 6.42
N PHE A 88 0.63 0.55 6.04
CA PHE A 88 -0.05 1.56 5.26
C PHE A 88 -1.35 1.97 5.94
N LEU A 89 -1.57 3.26 6.12
CA LEU A 89 -2.84 3.79 6.59
C LEU A 89 -3.63 4.26 5.38
N LEU A 90 -4.79 3.64 5.13
CA LEU A 90 -5.73 4.08 4.10
C LEU A 90 -6.71 5.03 4.75
N LEU A 91 -6.55 6.32 4.46
CA LEU A 91 -7.41 7.37 4.99
C LEU A 91 -8.54 7.60 3.99
N GLN A 92 -9.76 7.22 4.35
CA GLN A 92 -10.91 7.26 3.44
C GLN A 92 -11.75 8.50 3.64
N ALA A 93 -11.96 9.27 2.57
CA ALA A 93 -12.97 10.30 2.49
C ALA A 93 -13.40 10.59 1.04
N PRO A 94 -14.71 10.85 0.80
CA PRO A 94 -15.21 11.14 -0.54
C PRO A 94 -14.49 12.31 -1.22
N VAL A 95 -14.17 13.37 -0.46
CA VAL A 95 -13.51 14.59 -0.94
C VAL A 95 -12.52 15.06 0.12
N TYR A 96 -11.34 15.50 -0.33
CA TYR A 96 -10.31 16.08 0.53
C TYR A 96 -10.37 17.61 0.48
N GLY A 97 -11.05 18.20 1.46
CA GLY A 97 -11.02 19.63 1.73
C GLY A 97 -9.93 20.01 2.73
N LYS A 98 -10.00 21.25 3.23
CA LYS A 98 -8.99 21.78 4.16
C LYS A 98 -8.88 20.92 5.44
N ARG A 99 -10.02 20.57 6.04
CA ARG A 99 -10.07 19.74 7.25
C ARG A 99 -9.41 18.38 7.03
N GLU A 100 -9.70 17.74 5.91
CA GLU A 100 -9.20 16.41 5.56
C GLU A 100 -7.69 16.43 5.34
N TRP A 101 -7.18 17.48 4.70
CA TRP A 101 -5.74 17.70 4.55
C TRP A 101 -5.04 18.05 5.87
N ASP A 102 -5.68 18.81 6.75
CA ASP A 102 -5.15 19.11 8.08
C ASP A 102 -5.02 17.82 8.92
N ILE A 103 -6.03 16.94 8.89
CA ILE A 103 -5.98 15.63 9.55
C ILE A 103 -4.89 14.75 8.94
N PHE A 104 -4.85 14.65 7.60
CA PHE A 104 -3.83 13.88 6.90
C PHE A 104 -2.42 14.33 7.29
N SER A 105 -2.18 15.64 7.31
CA SER A 105 -0.89 16.23 7.69
C SER A 105 -0.57 15.98 9.16
N SER A 106 -1.56 16.07 10.05
CA SER A 106 -1.41 15.76 11.48
C SER A 106 -0.98 14.31 11.70
N VAL A 107 -1.65 13.36 11.04
CA VAL A 107 -1.30 11.94 11.11
C VAL A 107 0.08 11.69 10.53
N GLN A 108 0.39 12.25 9.36
CA GLN A 108 1.72 12.14 8.77
C GLN A 108 2.78 12.64 9.74
N ASN A 109 2.67 13.88 10.22
CA ASN A 109 3.61 14.51 11.15
C ASN A 109 3.84 13.67 12.41
N ARG A 110 2.78 13.06 12.96
CA ARG A 110 2.88 12.22 14.15
C ARG A 110 3.62 10.90 13.91
N PHE A 111 3.55 10.35 12.69
CA PHE A 111 4.15 9.07 12.34
C PHE A 111 5.27 9.19 11.29
N LEU A 112 5.87 10.38 11.11
CA LEU A 112 6.92 10.62 10.11
C LEU A 112 8.12 9.66 10.25
N ASP A 113 8.53 9.39 11.48
CA ASP A 113 9.68 8.52 11.79
C ASP A 113 9.28 7.05 11.98
N CYS A 114 8.00 6.72 11.75
CA CYS A 114 7.47 5.37 11.87
C CYS A 114 7.41 4.66 10.52
N ASN A 115 7.27 3.33 10.55
CA ASN A 115 7.10 2.51 9.34
C ASN A 115 5.69 2.64 8.70
N LEU A 116 5.03 3.78 8.85
CA LEU A 116 3.66 4.04 8.40
C LEU A 116 3.65 4.95 7.18
N ARG A 117 3.03 4.49 6.09
CA ARG A 117 2.75 5.31 4.91
C ARG A 117 1.28 5.64 4.83
N VAL A 118 0.92 6.92 4.88
CA VAL A 118 -0.48 7.37 4.81
C VAL A 118 -0.86 7.59 3.34
N ILE A 119 -1.99 7.00 2.92
CA ILE A 119 -2.50 7.06 1.55
C ILE A 119 -3.93 7.60 1.60
N PRO A 120 -4.22 8.72 0.92
CA PRO A 120 -5.58 9.21 0.78
C PRO A 120 -6.35 8.35 -0.24
N VAL A 121 -7.59 7.98 0.09
CA VAL A 121 -8.46 7.19 -0.79
C VAL A 121 -9.89 7.74 -0.77
N HIS A 122 -10.55 7.71 -1.93
CA HIS A 122 -11.86 8.35 -2.10
C HIS A 122 -13.05 7.39 -2.02
N SER A 123 -12.82 6.11 -2.30
CA SER A 123 -13.85 5.10 -2.38
C SER A 123 -13.34 3.72 -1.94
N THR A 124 -14.26 2.81 -1.66
CA THR A 124 -13.93 1.41 -1.37
C THR A 124 -13.25 0.72 -2.56
N ALA A 125 -13.56 1.13 -3.79
CA ALA A 125 -12.86 0.66 -4.99
C ALA A 125 -11.39 1.11 -4.99
N ASP A 126 -11.12 2.37 -4.60
CA ASP A 126 -9.76 2.90 -4.49
C ASP A 126 -8.97 2.23 -3.36
N VAL A 127 -9.62 1.94 -2.23
CA VAL A 127 -9.06 1.15 -1.12
C VAL A 127 -8.53 -0.19 -1.65
N VAL A 128 -9.38 -0.97 -2.32
CA VAL A 128 -9.00 -2.29 -2.83
C VAL A 128 -7.93 -2.18 -3.92
N LYS A 129 -8.09 -1.24 -4.85
CA LYS A 129 -7.12 -1.00 -5.93
C LYS A 129 -5.74 -0.62 -5.38
N GLY A 130 -5.68 0.30 -4.42
CA GLY A 130 -4.46 0.75 -3.76
C GLY A 130 -3.76 -0.39 -3.03
N MET A 131 -4.50 -1.17 -2.24
CA MET A 131 -3.98 -2.35 -1.56
C MET A 131 -3.36 -3.35 -2.53
N LEU A 132 -4.06 -3.69 -3.61
CA LEU A 132 -3.60 -4.68 -4.58
C LEU A 132 -2.39 -4.20 -5.37
N ILE A 133 -2.34 -2.93 -5.77
CA ILE A 133 -1.18 -2.36 -6.47
C ILE A 133 0.06 -2.46 -5.58
N ILE A 134 -0.03 -2.01 -4.33
CA ILE A 134 1.10 -2.00 -3.40
C ILE A 134 1.52 -3.42 -3.04
N ALA A 135 0.58 -4.29 -2.68
CA ALA A 135 0.87 -5.68 -2.34
C ALA A 135 1.48 -6.44 -3.54
N LYS A 136 1.00 -6.19 -4.76
CA LYS A 136 1.58 -6.78 -5.96
C LYS A 136 3.00 -6.27 -6.21
N ALA A 137 3.20 -4.95 -6.17
CA ALA A 137 4.51 -4.33 -6.41
C ALA A 137 5.57 -4.73 -5.36
N THR A 138 5.14 -5.04 -4.13
CA THR A 138 6.02 -5.45 -3.03
C THR A 138 6.17 -6.97 -2.88
N SER A 139 5.46 -7.77 -3.68
CA SER A 139 5.62 -9.23 -3.67
C SER A 139 6.95 -9.65 -4.29
N LYS A 140 7.63 -10.63 -3.70
CA LYS A 140 8.97 -11.10 -4.12
C LYS A 140 9.18 -11.24 -5.65
N PRO A 141 8.34 -11.99 -6.40
CA PRO A 141 8.58 -12.16 -7.84
C PRO A 141 8.45 -10.85 -8.63
N ASN A 142 7.62 -9.92 -8.14
CA ASN A 142 7.44 -8.62 -8.78
C ASN A 142 8.55 -7.64 -8.41
N VAL A 143 9.02 -7.65 -7.16
CA VAL A 143 10.15 -6.81 -6.73
C VAL A 143 11.42 -7.15 -7.49
N GLU A 144 11.69 -8.45 -7.70
CA GLU A 144 12.83 -8.92 -8.49
C GLU A 144 12.73 -8.43 -9.94
N ASN A 145 11.59 -8.68 -10.60
CA ASN A 145 11.38 -8.21 -11.97
C ASN A 145 11.49 -6.67 -12.09
N LEU A 146 10.91 -5.91 -11.15
CA LEU A 146 11.03 -4.44 -11.13
C LEU A 146 12.48 -3.99 -10.92
N ARG A 147 13.23 -4.68 -10.06
CA ARG A 147 14.66 -4.40 -9.85
C ARG A 147 15.46 -4.65 -11.12
N ASP A 148 15.21 -5.75 -11.80
CA ASP A 148 15.92 -6.10 -13.03
C ASP A 148 15.63 -5.09 -14.14
N GLN A 149 14.36 -4.70 -14.32
CA GLN A 149 13.96 -3.65 -15.24
C GLN A 149 14.62 -2.31 -14.92
N MET A 150 14.65 -1.92 -13.65
CA MET A 150 15.26 -0.67 -13.22
C MET A 150 16.78 -0.70 -13.39
N SER A 151 17.42 -1.83 -13.12
CA SER A 151 18.86 -2.04 -13.34
C SER A 151 19.22 -1.96 -14.82
N LEU A 152 18.41 -2.55 -15.70
CA LEU A 152 18.57 -2.47 -17.15
C LEU A 152 18.41 -1.02 -17.64
N ALA A 153 17.40 -0.30 -17.15
CA ALA A 153 17.18 1.09 -17.51
C ALA A 153 18.37 1.97 -17.06
N CYS A 154 18.87 1.77 -15.84
CA CYS A 154 20.08 2.46 -15.37
C CYS A 154 21.30 2.15 -16.24
N ALA A 155 21.53 0.88 -16.60
CA ALA A 155 22.62 0.50 -17.50
C ALA A 155 22.49 1.18 -18.86
N GLN A 156 21.30 1.17 -19.47
CA GLN A 156 21.06 1.87 -20.74
C GLN A 156 21.32 3.37 -20.64
N ILE A 157 20.88 4.03 -19.56
CA ILE A 157 21.13 5.46 -19.35
C ILE A 157 22.62 5.74 -19.23
N ILE A 158 23.37 4.89 -18.52
CA ILE A 158 24.82 5.04 -18.36
C ILE A 158 25.55 4.80 -19.69
N ASP A 159 25.24 3.70 -20.38
CA ASP A 159 25.89 3.33 -21.66
C ASP A 159 25.64 4.37 -22.76
N HIS A 160 24.46 4.99 -22.77
CA HIS A 160 24.11 6.04 -23.73
C HIS A 160 24.32 7.45 -23.18
N SER A 161 24.97 7.57 -22.00
CA SER A 161 25.27 8.87 -21.42
C SER A 161 26.42 9.52 -22.19
N PRO A 162 26.24 10.75 -22.72
CA PRO A 162 27.31 11.47 -23.41
C PRO A 162 28.51 11.73 -22.48
N VAL A 163 28.29 11.80 -21.17
CA VAL A 163 29.35 11.97 -20.17
C VAL A 163 30.25 10.73 -20.10
N TRP A 164 29.71 9.53 -20.29
CA TRP A 164 30.48 8.28 -20.23
C TRP A 164 31.44 8.16 -21.42
N GLY A 165 30.99 8.54 -22.63
CA GLY A 165 31.87 8.62 -23.82
C GLY A 165 33.00 9.64 -23.64
N MET A 166 32.72 10.80 -23.04
CA MET A 166 33.74 11.82 -22.75
C MET A 166 34.79 11.38 -21.71
N LEU A 167 34.45 10.43 -20.83
CA LEU A 167 35.39 9.87 -19.85
C LEU A 167 36.29 8.82 -20.50
N GLN A 168 35.77 7.98 -21.41
CA GLN A 168 36.57 7.01 -22.16
C GLN A 168 37.59 7.68 -23.09
N GLU A 169 37.26 8.83 -23.67
CA GLU A 169 38.20 9.62 -24.48
C GLU A 169 39.30 10.33 -23.67
N ARG A 170 39.18 10.37 -22.34
CA ARG A 170 40.15 11.02 -21.43
C ARG A 170 41.10 10.05 -20.74
N GLU A 171 40.97 8.75 -20.97
CA GLU A 171 41.99 7.78 -20.59
C GLU A 171 43.09 7.78 -21.66
N PHE A 172 44.29 8.25 -21.28
CA PHE A 172 45.52 8.25 -22.08
C PHE A 172 46.18 6.86 -22.07
#